data_AF-A0A2D4M353-F1
#
_entry.id   AF-A0A2D4M353-F1
#
_cell.length_a   1.000
_cell.length_b   1.000
_cell.length_c   1.000
_cell.angle_alpha   90.00
_cell.angle_beta   90.00
_cell.angle_gamma   90.00
#
_symmetry.space_group_name_H-M   'P 1'
#
loop_
_entity.id
_entity.type
_entity.pdbx_description
1 polymer ?
#
loop_
_entity_poly.entity_id
_entity_poly.type
_entity_poly.pdbx_seq_one_letter_code
_entity_poly.pdbx_strand_id
1 'polypeptide(L)'
;GSVAIDLEMWADVETAEGLGLPTAALSAEPLVGGGMQLDFPPLVLTDEEQQLLEKEGISIPSHLPLTKAEERVLKRVRRKIRNKQSAKDSRQRKKVYMDNLESRVLVCTAQNSELQKKVQLLQKQNTSLFEQLRKLQALVQHSSAKTAAASTCVLVMVVSFCLVLLPSLCPLGGQKQPLGQQHGVLSRKLREFPSRVS
;
A
#
# COMPACT_ATOMS: atom_id res chain seq x y z
N GLY A 1 1.92 14.78 2.63
CA GLY A 1 3.17 14.95 3.40
C GLY A 1 4.21 15.49 2.47
N SER A 2 4.46 16.79 2.51
CA SER A 2 5.49 17.44 1.70
C SER A 2 6.82 17.32 2.43
N VAL A 3 7.79 16.66 1.80
CA VAL A 3 9.17 16.66 2.29
C VAL A 3 9.82 17.93 1.75
N ALA A 4 9.94 18.94 2.62
CA ALA A 4 10.78 20.11 2.36
C ALA A 4 12.24 19.64 2.43
N ILE A 5 12.98 19.85 1.34
CA ILE A 5 14.43 19.69 1.34
C ILE A 5 14.98 21.04 1.77
N ASP A 6 15.58 21.07 2.95
CA ASP A 6 16.25 22.23 3.52
C ASP A 6 17.45 22.59 2.63
N LEU A 7 17.39 23.77 2.01
CA LEU A 7 18.35 24.27 1.01
C LEU A 7 19.29 25.33 1.62
N GLU A 8 19.49 25.29 2.92
CA GLU A 8 20.31 26.26 3.68
C GLU A 8 21.51 25.55 4.30
N MET A 9 22.40 25.03 3.46
CA MET A 9 23.72 24.58 3.91
C MET A 9 24.64 24.54 2.71
N TRP A 10 25.06 25.69 2.17
CA TRP A 10 26.25 25.90 1.33
C TRP A 10 26.45 27.38 0.95
N ALA A 11 26.26 28.27 1.92
CA ALA A 11 26.72 29.64 1.81
C ALA A 11 27.62 29.91 3.01
N ASP A 12 28.91 29.62 2.87
CA ASP A 12 29.96 30.32 3.59
C ASP A 12 31.33 30.00 2.98
N VAL A 13 32.16 31.04 2.90
CA VAL A 13 33.53 31.14 2.33
C VAL A 13 33.56 31.86 0.98
N GLU A 14 33.23 33.16 1.02
CA GLU A 14 33.94 34.19 0.25
C GLU A 14 34.40 35.28 1.22
N THR A 15 35.66 35.22 1.64
CA THR A 15 36.35 36.29 2.35
C THR A 15 36.88 37.27 1.32
N ALA A 16 36.20 38.41 1.17
CA ALA A 16 36.70 39.57 0.45
C ALA A 16 37.57 40.39 1.40
N GLU A 17 38.90 40.28 1.27
CA GLU A 17 39.83 41.22 1.89
C GLU A 17 40.28 42.26 0.85
N GLY A 18 40.12 43.52 1.25
CA GLY A 18 40.29 44.71 0.42
C GLY A 18 41.75 45.04 0.12
N LEU A 19 41.89 45.80 -0.96
CA LEU A 19 43.12 46.43 -1.42
C LEU A 19 43.66 47.42 -0.38
N GLY A 20 44.81 47.10 0.20
CA GLY A 20 45.68 48.03 0.90
C GLY A 20 47.13 47.77 0.50
N LEU A 21 47.67 48.60 -0.40
CA LEU A 21 49.12 48.71 -0.59
C LEU A 21 49.70 49.44 0.65
N PRO A 22 50.93 49.10 1.09
CA PRO A 22 52.06 49.90 0.61
C PRO A 22 53.36 49.11 0.37
N THR A 23 54.03 49.52 -0.72
CA THR A 23 55.46 49.85 -0.85
C THR A 23 56.47 49.15 0.08
N ALA A 24 57.22 48.19 -0.47
CA ALA A 24 58.61 47.95 -0.09
C ALA A 24 59.39 47.48 -1.33
N ALA A 25 60.39 48.27 -1.71
CA ALA A 25 61.34 47.98 -2.76
C ALA A 25 62.26 46.83 -2.34
N LEU A 26 62.33 45.77 -3.14
CA LEU A 26 63.45 44.84 -3.15
C LEU A 26 63.84 44.54 -4.60
N SER A 27 65.03 45.03 -4.90
CA SER A 27 65.90 44.85 -6.05
C SER A 27 65.71 43.54 -6.81
N ALA A 28 65.43 43.66 -8.11
CA ALA A 28 65.54 42.56 -9.06
C ALA A 28 67.00 42.47 -9.55
N GLU A 29 67.70 41.41 -9.19
CA GLU A 29 68.90 40.94 -9.88
C GLU A 29 68.52 39.70 -10.72
N PRO A 30 68.85 39.63 -12.00
CA PRO A 30 68.53 38.48 -12.84
C PRO A 30 69.66 37.44 -12.76
N LEU A 31 69.45 36.37 -11.99
CA LEU A 31 70.37 35.24 -11.97
C LEU A 31 69.97 34.18 -12.99
N VAL A 32 70.76 34.20 -14.06
CA VAL A 32 71.08 33.18 -15.05
C VAL A 32 70.92 31.72 -14.59
N GLY A 33 70.26 30.93 -15.45
CA GLY A 33 70.70 29.60 -15.90
C GLY A 33 71.12 28.57 -14.85
N GLY A 34 70.18 27.70 -14.49
CA GLY A 34 70.45 26.42 -13.84
C GLY A 34 69.32 25.45 -14.10
N GLY A 35 69.53 24.49 -15.00
CA GLY A 35 68.60 23.38 -15.25
C GLY A 35 68.55 22.46 -14.03
N MET A 36 67.73 22.81 -13.04
CA MET A 36 67.30 21.90 -11.99
C MET A 36 66.07 21.16 -12.52
N GLN A 37 66.24 19.88 -12.84
CA GLN A 37 65.14 18.98 -13.10
C GLN A 37 64.38 18.82 -11.77
N LEU A 38 63.38 19.68 -11.56
CA LEU A 38 62.47 19.54 -10.43
C LEU A 38 61.58 18.33 -10.72
N ASP A 39 61.85 17.23 -10.04
CA ASP A 39 61.03 16.02 -10.06
C ASP A 39 59.69 16.31 -9.40
N PHE A 40 58.75 16.83 -10.19
CA PHE A 40 57.39 17.06 -9.73
C PHE A 40 56.54 15.79 -9.87
N PRO A 41 55.62 15.55 -8.91
CA PRO A 41 54.75 14.39 -8.96
C PRO A 41 53.84 14.39 -10.20
N PRO A 42 53.61 13.22 -10.82
CA PRO A 42 52.77 13.12 -12.01
C PRO A 42 51.29 13.36 -11.69
N LEU A 43 50.57 13.98 -12.63
CA LEU A 43 49.12 14.13 -12.61
C LEU A 43 48.47 12.80 -12.98
N VAL A 44 47.68 12.24 -12.06
CA VAL A 44 46.91 11.02 -12.31
C VAL A 44 45.52 11.40 -12.83
N LEU A 45 45.23 11.00 -14.07
CA LEU A 45 43.93 11.14 -14.71
C LEU A 45 43.30 9.76 -14.89
N THR A 46 41.97 9.67 -14.79
CA THR A 46 41.26 8.46 -15.19
C THR A 46 41.07 8.42 -16.71
N ASP A 47 40.86 7.23 -17.28
CA ASP A 47 40.61 7.06 -18.73
C ASP A 47 39.47 7.96 -19.23
N GLU A 48 38.42 8.14 -18.42
CA GLU A 48 37.30 9.01 -18.78
C GLU A 48 37.67 10.50 -18.76
N GLU A 49 38.51 10.93 -17.82
CA GLU A 49 39.03 12.30 -17.75
C GLU A 49 39.93 12.60 -18.95
N GLN A 50 40.85 11.68 -19.26
CA GLN A 50 41.74 11.79 -20.42
C GLN A 50 40.96 11.81 -21.73
N GLN A 51 40.02 10.89 -21.93
CA GLN A 51 39.17 10.87 -23.13
C GLN A 51 38.34 12.15 -23.28
N LEU A 52 37.85 12.73 -22.18
CA LEU A 52 37.06 13.95 -22.25
C LEU A 52 37.94 15.17 -22.57
N LEU A 53 39.16 15.22 -22.03
CA LEU A 53 40.16 16.24 -22.36
C LEU A 53 40.56 16.18 -23.85
N GLU A 54 40.84 14.97 -24.36
CA GLU A 54 41.16 14.73 -25.78
C GLU A 54 40.00 15.14 -26.70
N LYS A 55 38.75 14.79 -26.33
CA LYS A 55 37.55 15.19 -27.10
C LYS A 55 37.32 16.70 -27.12
N GLU A 56 37.69 17.40 -26.06
CA GLU A 56 37.60 18.86 -25.98
C GLU A 56 38.82 19.56 -26.58
N GLY A 57 39.84 18.81 -27.03
CA GLY A 57 41.08 19.33 -27.60
C GLY A 57 41.94 20.07 -26.58
N ILE A 58 41.81 19.75 -25.29
CA ILE A 58 42.52 20.45 -24.21
C ILE A 58 43.63 19.55 -23.67
N SER A 59 44.88 19.98 -23.85
CA SER A 59 46.05 19.35 -23.23
C SER A 59 46.41 20.03 -21.92
N ILE A 60 46.68 19.24 -20.88
CA ILE A 60 47.14 19.70 -19.56
C ILE A 60 48.50 19.02 -19.27
N PRO A 61 49.46 19.69 -18.60
CA PRO A 61 50.72 19.08 -18.19
C PRO A 61 50.53 17.78 -17.40
N SER A 62 51.42 16.81 -17.64
CA SER A 62 51.42 15.49 -16.97
C SER A 62 52.04 15.50 -15.58
N HIS A 63 52.58 16.63 -15.11
CA HIS A 63 53.18 16.80 -13.80
C HIS A 63 52.59 18.02 -13.10
N LEU A 64 52.55 17.96 -11.78
CA LEU A 64 52.17 19.09 -10.92
C LEU A 64 53.35 20.09 -10.84
N PRO A 65 53.16 21.30 -10.28
CA PRO A 65 51.90 21.97 -10.04
C PRO A 65 51.24 22.43 -11.35
N LEU A 66 49.90 22.40 -11.38
CA LEU A 66 49.14 22.98 -12.49
C LEU A 66 49.00 24.49 -12.31
N THR A 67 48.92 25.22 -13.41
CA THR A 67 48.50 26.62 -13.39
C THR A 67 47.03 26.72 -12.96
N LYS A 68 46.62 27.86 -12.37
CA LYS A 68 45.22 28.09 -11.99
C LYS A 68 44.22 27.88 -13.14
N ALA A 69 44.65 28.10 -14.39
CA ALA A 69 43.82 27.87 -15.56
C ALA A 69 43.59 26.37 -15.83
N GLU A 70 44.64 25.56 -15.75
CA GLU A 70 44.61 24.11 -15.94
C GLU A 70 43.79 23.43 -14.83
N GLU A 71 43.95 23.84 -13.57
CA GLU A 71 43.14 23.35 -12.46
C GLU A 71 41.64 23.60 -12.68
N ARG A 72 41.30 24.79 -13.19
CA ARG A 72 39.91 25.14 -13.54
C ARG A 72 39.38 24.26 -14.67
N VAL A 73 40.20 23.92 -15.67
CA VAL A 73 39.82 22.97 -16.72
C VAL A 73 39.56 21.59 -16.13
N LEU A 74 40.50 21.03 -15.37
CA LEU A 74 40.37 19.70 -14.79
C LEU A 74 39.15 19.60 -13.86
N LYS A 75 38.89 20.65 -13.07
CA LYS A 75 37.67 20.75 -12.25
C LYS A 75 36.39 20.74 -13.08
N ARG A 76 36.37 21.42 -14.23
CA ARG A 76 35.23 21.40 -15.17
C ARG A 76 35.02 20.01 -15.77
N VAL A 77 36.08 19.33 -16.22
CA VAL A 77 36.05 17.96 -16.75
C VAL A 77 35.48 16.99 -15.71
N ARG A 78 36.03 17.00 -14.49
CA ARG A 78 35.52 16.19 -13.36
C ARG A 78 34.05 16.44 -13.05
N ARG A 79 33.61 17.70 -13.12
CA ARG A 79 32.19 18.07 -12.93
C ARG A 79 31.32 17.53 -14.08
N LYS A 80 31.76 17.64 -15.33
CA LYS A 80 31.04 17.10 -16.49
C LYS A 80 30.83 15.59 -16.37
N ILE A 81 31.84 14.84 -15.93
CA ILE A 81 31.76 13.39 -15.72
C ILE A 81 30.73 13.06 -14.63
N ARG A 82 30.82 13.68 -13.44
CA ARG A 82 29.82 13.45 -12.38
C ARG A 82 28.41 13.80 -12.81
N ASN A 83 28.23 14.91 -13.53
CA ASN A 83 26.91 15.31 -14.03
C ASN A 83 26.36 14.31 -15.05
N LYS A 84 27.20 13.79 -15.95
CA LYS A 84 26.82 12.75 -16.90
C LYS A 84 26.32 11.49 -16.17
N GLN A 85 27.05 11.06 -15.15
CA GLN A 85 26.68 9.89 -14.35
C GLN A 85 25.35 10.14 -13.59
N SER A 86 25.23 11.25 -12.89
CA SER A 86 24.00 11.62 -12.17
C SER A 86 22.78 11.73 -13.09
N ALA A 87 22.95 12.28 -14.30
CA ALA A 87 21.88 12.36 -15.29
C ALA A 87 21.46 10.97 -15.78
N LYS A 88 22.42 10.07 -16.02
CA LYS A 88 22.15 8.67 -16.40
C LYS A 88 21.40 7.94 -15.29
N ASP A 89 21.86 8.05 -14.06
CA ASP A 89 21.23 7.37 -12.92
C ASP A 89 19.82 7.91 -12.63
N SER A 90 19.61 9.22 -12.79
CA SER A 90 18.27 9.83 -12.70
C SER A 90 17.32 9.26 -13.76
N ARG A 91 17.78 9.19 -15.02
CA ARG A 91 17.01 8.60 -16.11
C ARG A 91 16.72 7.12 -15.86
N GLN A 92 17.72 6.37 -15.38
CA GLN A 92 17.55 4.95 -15.05
C GLN A 92 16.54 4.73 -13.92
N ARG A 93 16.60 5.53 -12.85
CA ARG A 93 15.62 5.48 -11.75
C ARG A 93 14.20 5.75 -12.27
N LYS A 94 14.03 6.77 -13.12
CA LYS A 94 12.73 7.07 -13.72
C LYS A 94 12.22 5.93 -14.59
N LYS A 95 13.10 5.33 -15.41
CA LYS A 95 12.77 4.16 -16.23
C LYS A 95 12.28 3.00 -15.36
N VAL A 96 13.09 2.60 -14.37
CA VAL A 96 12.74 1.50 -13.46
C VAL A 96 11.43 1.76 -12.73
N TYR A 97 11.16 3.00 -12.31
CA TYR A 97 9.88 3.35 -11.69
C TYR A 97 8.70 3.17 -12.65
N MET A 98 8.83 3.62 -13.91
CA MET A 98 7.78 3.46 -14.92
C MET A 98 7.57 1.98 -15.27
N ASP A 99 8.64 1.23 -15.53
CA ASP A 99 8.59 -0.20 -15.83
C ASP A 99 7.88 -0.98 -14.70
N ASN A 100 8.15 -0.64 -13.43
CA ASN A 100 7.47 -1.24 -12.29
C ASN A 100 5.98 -0.87 -12.21
N LEU A 101 5.63 0.38 -12.52
CA LEU A 101 4.23 0.80 -12.56
C LEU A 101 3.47 0.06 -13.66
N GLU A 102 4.03 -0.03 -14.85
CA GLU A 102 3.48 -0.78 -15.98
C GLU A 102 3.30 -2.26 -15.63
N SER A 103 4.32 -2.89 -15.04
CA SER A 103 4.25 -4.28 -14.55
C SER A 103 3.10 -4.49 -13.55
N ARG A 104 2.95 -3.57 -12.58
CA ARG A 104 1.85 -3.64 -11.61
C ARG A 104 0.48 -3.49 -12.28
N VAL A 105 0.34 -2.58 -13.24
CA VAL A 105 -0.91 -2.41 -14.00
C VAL A 105 -1.23 -3.69 -14.78
N LEU A 106 -0.25 -4.32 -15.42
CA LEU A 106 -0.45 -5.59 -16.14
C LEU A 106 -0.94 -6.69 -15.20
N VAL A 107 -0.29 -6.87 -14.04
CA VAL A 107 -0.69 -7.86 -13.03
C VAL A 107 -2.10 -7.58 -12.51
N CYS A 108 -2.39 -6.33 -12.10
CA CYS A 108 -3.72 -5.96 -11.62
C CYS A 108 -4.79 -6.15 -12.69
N THR A 109 -4.50 -5.84 -13.95
CA THR A 109 -5.42 -6.04 -15.07
C THR A 109 -5.73 -7.52 -15.29
N ALA A 110 -4.69 -8.37 -15.27
CA ALA A 110 -4.85 -9.81 -15.39
C ALA A 110 -5.71 -10.38 -14.25
N GLN A 111 -5.42 -10.00 -13.00
CA GLN A 111 -6.19 -10.41 -11.82
C GLN A 111 -7.64 -9.94 -11.89
N ASN A 112 -7.87 -8.68 -12.29
CA ASN A 112 -9.22 -8.13 -12.44
C ASN A 112 -10.03 -8.93 -13.48
N SER A 113 -9.40 -9.28 -14.62
CA SER A 113 -10.04 -10.10 -15.65
C SER A 113 -10.41 -11.51 -15.14
N GLU A 114 -9.58 -12.11 -14.28
CA GLU A 114 -9.87 -13.41 -13.67
C GLU A 114 -11.01 -13.32 -12.66
N LEU A 115 -11.00 -12.30 -11.81
CA LEU A 115 -12.07 -12.04 -10.85
C LEU A 115 -13.41 -11.79 -11.56
N GLN A 116 -13.41 -11.01 -12.64
CA GLN A 116 -14.61 -10.80 -13.44
C GLN A 116 -15.18 -12.11 -14.00
N LYS A 117 -14.33 -13.01 -14.51
CA LYS A 117 -14.75 -14.35 -14.96
C LYS A 117 -15.37 -15.16 -13.83
N LYS A 118 -14.77 -15.13 -12.63
CA LYS A 118 -15.31 -15.82 -11.44
C LYS A 118 -16.67 -15.26 -11.04
N VAL A 119 -16.82 -13.94 -11.02
CA VAL A 119 -18.10 -13.27 -10.73
C VAL A 119 -19.17 -13.69 -11.74
N GLN A 120 -18.86 -13.67 -13.03
CA GLN A 120 -19.81 -14.10 -14.08
C GLN A 120 -20.21 -15.57 -13.93
N LEU A 121 -19.27 -16.45 -13.59
CA LEU A 121 -19.55 -17.86 -13.34
C LEU A 121 -20.50 -18.04 -12.15
N LEU A 122 -20.19 -17.38 -11.02
CA LEU A 122 -21.01 -17.44 -9.81
C LEU A 122 -22.41 -16.85 -10.03
N GLN A 123 -22.51 -15.77 -10.79
CA GLN A 123 -23.80 -15.19 -11.18
C GLN A 123 -24.64 -16.20 -11.96
N LYS A 124 -24.07 -16.86 -12.97
CA LYS A 124 -24.77 -17.91 -13.74
C LYS A 124 -25.23 -19.06 -12.84
N GLN A 125 -24.38 -19.52 -11.93
CA GLN A 125 -24.72 -20.58 -10.97
C GLN A 125 -25.87 -20.15 -10.05
N ASN A 126 -25.80 -18.95 -9.48
CA ASN A 126 -26.86 -18.42 -8.64
C ASN A 126 -28.19 -18.30 -9.38
N THR A 127 -28.19 -17.78 -10.63
CA THR A 127 -29.41 -17.73 -11.45
C THR A 127 -30.00 -19.12 -11.66
N SER A 128 -29.18 -20.11 -12.01
CA SER A 128 -29.63 -21.49 -12.18
C SER A 128 -30.22 -22.08 -10.89
N LEU A 129 -29.59 -21.85 -9.74
CA LEU A 129 -30.10 -22.33 -8.45
C LEU A 129 -31.43 -21.65 -8.08
N PHE A 130 -31.55 -20.35 -8.33
CA PHE A 130 -32.81 -19.63 -8.12
C PHE A 130 -33.94 -20.17 -9.01
N GLU A 131 -33.65 -20.51 -10.27
CA GLU A 131 -34.63 -21.15 -11.15
C GLU A 131 -35.06 -22.52 -10.63
N GLN A 132 -34.12 -23.33 -10.14
CA GLN A 132 -34.42 -24.63 -9.53
C GLN A 132 -35.29 -24.48 -8.27
N LEU A 133 -34.96 -23.52 -7.40
CA LEU A 133 -35.75 -23.22 -6.22
C LEU A 133 -37.18 -22.77 -6.58
N ARG A 134 -37.34 -21.92 -7.61
CA ARG A 134 -38.67 -21.52 -8.09
C ARG A 134 -39.48 -22.71 -8.61
N LYS A 135 -38.86 -23.62 -9.36
CA LYS A 135 -39.52 -24.84 -9.85
C LYS A 135 -39.98 -25.72 -8.69
N LEU A 136 -39.12 -25.94 -7.69
CA LEU A 136 -39.46 -26.72 -6.49
C LEU A 136 -40.57 -26.06 -5.67
N GLN A 137 -40.51 -24.74 -5.47
CA GLN A 137 -41.53 -23.99 -4.76
C GLN A 137 -42.90 -24.10 -5.45
N ALA A 138 -42.95 -24.00 -6.79
CA ALA A 138 -44.17 -24.20 -7.55
C ALA A 138 -44.75 -25.61 -7.34
N LEU A 139 -43.91 -26.65 -7.39
CA LEU A 139 -44.34 -28.04 -7.14
C LEU A 139 -44.91 -28.23 -5.73
N VAL A 140 -44.28 -27.65 -4.70
CA VAL A 140 -44.76 -27.72 -3.31
C VAL A 140 -46.08 -26.96 -3.12
N GLN A 141 -46.23 -25.78 -3.75
CA GLN A 141 -47.50 -25.04 -3.72
C GLN A 141 -48.64 -25.81 -4.40
N HIS A 142 -48.36 -26.46 -5.53
CA HIS A 142 -49.32 -27.31 -6.24
C HIS A 142 -49.70 -28.58 -5.46
N SER A 143 -48.80 -29.15 -4.65
CA SER A 143 -49.12 -30.29 -3.80
C SER A 143 -49.91 -29.85 -2.56
N SER A 144 -49.49 -28.79 -1.87
CA SER A 144 -50.15 -28.25 -0.68
C SER A 144 -51.63 -27.86 -0.92
N ALA A 145 -51.94 -27.27 -2.09
CA ALA A 145 -53.31 -26.91 -2.45
C ALA A 145 -54.27 -28.13 -2.53
N LYS A 146 -53.75 -29.32 -2.88
CA LYS A 146 -54.54 -30.58 -2.91
C LYS A 146 -54.60 -31.26 -1.55
N THR A 147 -53.59 -31.03 -0.69
CA THR A 147 -53.50 -31.65 0.64
C THR A 147 -54.26 -30.88 1.72
N ALA A 148 -54.66 -29.62 1.51
CA ALA A 148 -55.35 -28.84 2.54
C ALA A 148 -56.63 -29.54 3.07
N ALA A 149 -57.53 -29.98 2.18
CA ALA A 149 -58.75 -30.70 2.58
C ALA A 149 -58.44 -32.09 3.20
N ALA A 150 -57.47 -32.82 2.67
CA ALA A 150 -57.04 -34.11 3.20
C ALA A 150 -56.35 -33.98 4.57
N SER A 151 -55.58 -32.91 4.78
CA SER A 151 -54.87 -32.63 6.04
C SER A 151 -55.82 -32.25 7.16
N THR A 152 -56.89 -31.50 6.88
CA THR A 152 -57.96 -31.23 7.86
C THR A 152 -58.67 -32.53 8.24
N CYS A 153 -58.97 -33.40 7.26
CA CYS A 153 -59.58 -34.71 7.54
C CYS A 153 -58.67 -35.58 8.42
N VAL A 154 -57.38 -35.69 8.08
CA VAL A 154 -56.41 -36.46 8.87
C VAL A 154 -56.26 -35.88 10.29
N LEU A 155 -56.20 -34.56 10.44
CA LEU A 155 -56.13 -33.90 11.75
C LEU A 155 -57.36 -34.20 12.60
N VAL A 156 -58.56 -34.12 12.02
CA VAL A 156 -59.82 -34.45 12.69
C VAL A 156 -59.86 -35.92 13.12
N MET A 157 -59.40 -36.84 12.26
CA MET A 157 -59.32 -38.27 12.58
C MET A 157 -58.35 -38.55 13.73
N VAL A 158 -57.18 -37.91 13.74
CA VAL A 158 -56.19 -38.05 14.82
C VAL A 158 -56.72 -37.48 16.14
N VAL A 159 -57.35 -36.30 16.12
CA VAL A 159 -57.95 -35.69 17.32
C VAL A 159 -59.09 -36.55 17.86
N SER A 160 -59.96 -37.07 16.99
CA SER A 160 -61.03 -37.99 17.37
C SER A 160 -60.48 -39.25 18.02
N PHE A 161 -59.45 -39.86 17.43
CA PHE A 161 -58.78 -41.04 17.99
C PHE A 161 -58.14 -40.75 19.35
N CYS A 162 -57.44 -39.61 19.50
CA CYS A 162 -56.89 -39.18 20.78
C CYS A 162 -57.97 -39.01 21.85
N LEU A 163 -59.12 -38.40 21.53
CA LEU A 163 -60.22 -38.21 22.49
C LEU A 163 -60.92 -39.52 22.88
N VAL A 164 -60.89 -40.53 22.01
CA VAL A 164 -61.41 -41.88 22.32
C VAL A 164 -60.40 -42.70 23.13
N LEU A 165 -59.10 -42.47 22.93
CA LEU A 165 -58.02 -43.15 23.67
C LEU A 165 -57.63 -42.48 25.00
N LEU A 166 -57.82 -41.17 25.15
CA LEU A 166 -57.53 -40.41 26.37
C LEU A 166 -58.26 -40.97 27.62
N PRO A 167 -59.54 -41.37 27.54
CA PRO A 167 -60.22 -42.08 28.63
C PRO A 167 -59.62 -43.45 28.93
N SER A 168 -58.94 -44.08 27.98
CA SER A 168 -58.37 -45.43 28.11
C SER A 168 -56.86 -45.44 28.44
N LEU A 169 -56.18 -44.29 28.42
CA LEU A 169 -54.75 -44.15 28.73
C LEU A 169 -54.44 -43.39 30.04
N CYS A 170 -55.45 -42.83 30.74
CA CYS A 170 -55.28 -42.19 32.05
C CYS A 170 -56.07 -42.90 33.16
N PRO A 171 -55.45 -43.79 33.97
CA PRO A 171 -56.00 -44.21 35.25
C PRO A 171 -55.51 -43.26 36.36
N LEU A 172 -55.85 -41.97 36.28
CA LEU A 172 -55.47 -41.00 37.32
C LEU A 172 -56.65 -40.13 37.73
N GLY A 173 -57.55 -40.73 38.49
CA GLY A 173 -58.69 -40.07 39.14
C GLY A 173 -58.97 -40.68 40.50
N GLY A 174 -57.92 -40.80 41.33
CA GLY A 174 -58.02 -41.28 42.71
C GLY A 174 -58.04 -40.12 43.72
N GLN A 175 -59.14 -40.04 44.45
CA GLN A 175 -59.32 -39.49 45.80
C GLN A 175 -59.81 -38.02 45.99
N LYS A 176 -60.71 -37.93 46.98
CA LYS A 176 -61.67 -36.88 47.33
C LYS A 176 -61.07 -35.75 48.20
N GLN A 177 -61.70 -34.57 48.08
CA GLN A 177 -61.89 -33.42 49.00
C GLN A 177 -61.54 -33.60 50.51
N PRO A 178 -61.23 -32.51 51.28
CA PRO A 178 -62.29 -31.58 51.73
C PRO A 178 -61.94 -30.08 51.98
N LEU A 179 -63.04 -29.35 52.16
CA LEU A 179 -63.31 -27.95 52.50
C LEU A 179 -62.57 -27.41 53.74
N GLY A 180 -62.04 -26.17 53.69
CA GLY A 180 -61.67 -25.39 54.90
C GLY A 180 -60.82 -24.13 54.66
N GLN A 181 -61.33 -22.98 55.13
CA GLN A 181 -60.64 -21.71 55.52
C GLN A 181 -59.76 -20.98 54.48
N GLN A 182 -60.21 -19.84 53.95
CA GLN A 182 -60.15 -18.47 54.50
C GLN A 182 -58.82 -17.73 54.25
N HIS A 183 -59.01 -16.52 53.69
CA HIS A 183 -58.19 -15.31 53.78
C HIS A 183 -56.75 -15.30 53.24
N GLY A 184 -56.50 -14.30 52.38
CA GLY A 184 -55.15 -13.89 52.02
C GLY A 184 -55.13 -12.88 50.88
N VAL A 185 -55.52 -11.63 51.17
CA VAL A 185 -55.22 -10.46 50.34
C VAL A 185 -53.70 -10.33 50.16
N LEU A 186 -53.22 -9.98 48.96
CA LEU A 186 -52.02 -9.15 48.63
C LEU A 186 -51.59 -9.49 47.19
N SER A 187 -51.95 -8.70 46.19
CA SER A 187 -51.21 -7.49 45.76
C SER A 187 -49.69 -7.67 45.70
N ARG A 188 -49.13 -7.65 44.49
CA ARG A 188 -47.93 -6.86 44.14
C ARG A 188 -47.62 -6.90 42.65
N LYS A 189 -47.45 -5.69 42.09
CA LYS A 189 -46.81 -5.39 40.81
C LYS A 189 -45.36 -5.89 40.75
N LEU A 190 -44.93 -6.33 39.56
CA LEU A 190 -43.53 -6.32 39.11
C LEU A 190 -43.53 -5.54 37.78
N ARG A 191 -43.18 -4.24 37.79
CA ARG A 191 -41.83 -3.65 37.71
C ARG A 191 -41.17 -3.89 36.35
N GLU A 192 -41.24 -2.86 35.52
CA GLU A 192 -40.32 -2.57 34.41
C GLU A 192 -38.86 -2.63 34.86
N PHE A 193 -37.98 -3.11 33.98
CA PHE A 193 -36.56 -2.79 33.97
C PHE A 193 -36.23 -2.06 32.67
N PRO A 194 -35.58 -0.89 32.72
CA PRO A 194 -35.08 -0.21 31.53
C PRO A 194 -33.72 -0.79 31.11
N SER A 195 -33.62 -1.14 29.83
CA SER A 195 -32.35 -1.44 29.16
C SER A 195 -31.50 -0.17 29.05
N ARG A 196 -30.35 -0.14 29.73
CA ARG A 196 -29.27 0.82 29.45
C ARG A 196 -28.45 0.32 28.25
N VAL A 197 -28.30 1.19 27.25
CA VAL A 197 -27.17 1.17 26.31
C VAL A 197 -26.61 2.58 26.27
N SER A 198 -25.36 2.73 26.68
CA SER A 198 -24.44 3.79 26.29
C SER A 198 -23.05 3.17 26.32
#